data_AF-A0A182ASL7-F1
#
_entry.id   AF-A0A182ASL7-F1
#
_cell.length_a   1.000
_cell.length_b   1.000
_cell.length_c   1.000
_cell.angle_alpha   90.00
_cell.angle_beta   90.00
_cell.angle_gamma   90.00
#
_symmetry.space_group_name_H-M   'P 1'
#
loop_
_entity.id
_entity.type
_entity.pdbx_description
1 polymer ?
#
loop_
_entity_poly.entity_id
_entity_poly.type
_entity_poly.pdbx_seq_one_letter_code
_entity_poly.pdbx_strand_id
1 'polypeptide(L)'
;MADRCADASPNVSVVTVGGGGPSTPSLPPADLPPPGSSERWPWLQRLKRSTAVPLEPWLAAIEAGQLRPQADLMAVLAPHLDRAATLRLLGWWLADPEADPALLPVIGQRRDPALAEQLRDAMPGCAPERARWLLPLLGHQREAVDFPLLRRWVQSPHGTACRRAALEGLAVGLPSWPVAQLRPVLRWLAADLDGVLAASAVDLLARLPQPRWGLARLDPLRLEPAVQARRLRRLGALPAQPLVLVVHGRQGGAIPQALDVLRTELEARRGAPVLLQSLTAAGPPDAAPLREAARGRPLTLMPLLLLPGGHVCRDVPALAATWRCSGPVQRLPFLGAWPVWQRALMEEAAALAAASGTDGSGCPRPLLLHHPLQSGLGARYLAHLERFCAVRCLPTPYSAADSAEQLALLQSPDQPAALPLVLAANRLTESLPPRCGPALLQRPRLRACLLDLLAALP
;
A
#
# COMPACT_ATOMS: atom_id res chain seq x y z
N MET A 1 15.06 60.42 38.45
CA MET A 1 15.67 61.69 38.01
C MET A 1 15.17 61.91 36.60
N ALA A 2 14.06 62.63 36.41
CA ALA A 2 13.96 64.10 36.43
C ALA A 2 14.84 64.69 35.32
N ASP A 3 14.41 65.60 34.46
CA ASP A 3 13.14 66.24 34.16
C ASP A 3 13.36 67.01 32.84
N ARG A 4 12.26 67.43 32.21
CA ARG A 4 12.02 68.37 31.10
C ARG A 4 13.13 69.31 30.57
N CYS A 5 13.07 69.57 29.25
CA CYS A 5 12.87 70.88 28.57
C CYS A 5 13.00 70.67 27.04
N ALA A 6 11.96 70.80 26.21
CA ALA A 6 11.21 72.00 25.75
C ALA A 6 11.73 72.55 24.40
N ASP A 7 10.82 72.47 23.41
CA ASP A 7 10.51 73.37 22.28
C ASP A 7 11.59 73.83 21.28
N ALA A 8 11.34 73.48 20.00
CA ALA A 8 11.19 74.46 18.91
C ALA A 8 10.62 73.78 17.66
N SER A 9 9.38 74.10 17.31
CA SER A 9 8.80 73.86 15.97
C SER A 9 9.40 74.82 14.94
N PRO A 10 9.39 74.43 13.66
CA PRO A 10 8.92 75.37 12.65
C PRO A 10 7.79 74.77 11.80
N ASN A 11 6.76 75.60 11.63
CA ASN A 11 5.68 75.45 10.67
C ASN A 11 6.22 75.11 9.28
N VAL A 12 5.83 73.95 8.76
CA VAL A 12 5.85 73.68 7.32
C VAL A 12 4.41 73.49 6.89
N SER A 13 3.92 74.44 6.10
CA SER A 13 2.63 74.43 5.44
C SER A 13 2.48 73.14 4.63
N VAL A 14 1.57 72.27 5.06
CA VAL A 14 1.14 71.09 4.30
C VAL A 14 0.32 71.59 3.11
N VAL A 15 0.97 71.73 1.96
CA VAL A 15 0.28 71.71 0.67
C VAL A 15 -0.23 70.29 0.48
N THR A 16 -1.55 70.10 0.61
CA THR A 16 -2.25 68.91 0.12
C THR A 16 -2.09 68.83 -1.39
N VAL A 17 -1.01 68.19 -1.85
CA VAL A 17 -0.91 67.66 -3.21
C VAL A 17 -1.76 66.40 -3.23
N GLY A 18 -2.90 66.46 -3.91
CA GLY A 18 -3.73 65.31 -4.20
C GLY A 18 -2.90 64.23 -4.88
N GLY A 19 -2.61 63.15 -4.15
CA GLY A 19 -1.99 61.94 -4.67
C GLY A 19 -2.96 61.18 -5.55
N GLY A 20 -3.19 61.67 -6.76
CA GLY A 20 -3.69 60.86 -7.86
C GLY A 20 -2.57 59.92 -8.30
N GLY A 21 -2.42 58.79 -7.60
CA GLY A 21 -1.64 57.68 -8.14
C GLY A 21 -2.20 57.30 -9.52
N PRO A 22 -1.36 56.93 -10.50
CA PRO A 22 -1.84 56.57 -11.83
C PRO A 22 -2.85 55.43 -11.70
N SER A 23 -4.12 55.75 -11.93
CA SER A 23 -5.20 54.78 -12.05
C SER A 23 -4.82 53.83 -13.17
N THR A 24 -4.45 52.60 -12.81
CA THR A 24 -4.18 51.53 -13.76
C THR A 24 -5.39 51.43 -14.69
N PRO A 25 -5.22 51.50 -16.03
CA PRO A 25 -6.34 51.44 -16.95
C PRO A 25 -7.12 50.14 -16.72
N SER A 26 -8.41 50.27 -16.41
CA SER A 26 -9.30 49.13 -16.26
C SER A 26 -9.38 48.41 -17.60
N LEU A 27 -9.13 47.09 -17.60
CA LEU A 27 -9.19 46.22 -18.77
C LEU A 27 -10.47 45.38 -18.68
N PRO A 28 -11.62 45.86 -19.20
CA PRO A 28 -12.88 45.16 -19.06
C PRO A 28 -12.94 43.93 -20.00
N PRO A 29 -13.78 42.93 -19.69
CA PRO A 29 -13.93 41.73 -20.52
C PRO A 29 -14.38 42.01 -21.96
N ALA A 30 -15.19 43.05 -22.17
CA ALA A 30 -15.72 43.44 -23.48
C ALA A 30 -14.62 43.89 -24.47
N ASP A 31 -13.48 44.36 -23.95
CA ASP A 31 -12.36 44.87 -24.75
C ASP A 31 -11.33 43.76 -25.05
N LEU A 32 -11.60 42.51 -24.66
CA LEU A 32 -10.69 41.39 -24.91
C LEU A 32 -10.61 41.11 -26.41
N PRO A 33 -9.43 41.21 -27.06
CA PRO A 33 -9.30 40.93 -28.48
C PRO A 33 -9.62 39.46 -28.78
N PRO A 34 -10.25 39.15 -29.93
CA PRO A 34 -10.68 37.79 -30.26
C PRO A 34 -9.50 36.81 -30.41
N PRO A 35 -9.73 35.50 -30.25
CA PRO A 35 -8.72 34.48 -30.52
C PRO A 35 -8.09 34.65 -31.92
N GLY A 36 -6.78 34.49 -32.02
CA GLY A 36 -6.03 34.67 -33.28
C GLY A 36 -5.65 36.12 -33.62
N SER A 37 -6.16 37.13 -32.90
CA SER A 37 -5.73 38.52 -33.07
C SER A 37 -4.28 38.71 -32.58
N SER A 38 -3.48 39.45 -33.37
CA SER A 38 -2.12 39.85 -32.99
C SER A 38 -2.08 40.73 -31.73
N GLU A 39 -3.19 41.40 -31.41
CA GLU A 39 -3.33 42.28 -30.25
C GLU A 39 -3.65 41.52 -28.95
N ARG A 40 -4.13 40.28 -29.05
CA ARG A 40 -4.61 39.49 -27.91
C ARG A 40 -3.50 39.21 -26.90
N TRP A 41 -2.33 38.78 -27.36
CA TRP A 41 -1.22 38.44 -26.46
C TRP A 41 -0.67 39.66 -25.70
N PRO A 42 -0.33 40.80 -26.36
CA PRO A 42 0.04 42.02 -25.65
C PRO A 42 -1.02 42.47 -24.64
N TRP A 43 -2.30 42.34 -24.99
CA TRP A 43 -3.41 42.69 -24.11
C TRP A 43 -3.46 41.80 -22.86
N LEU A 44 -3.38 40.48 -23.03
CA LEU A 44 -3.33 39.50 -21.93
C LEU A 44 -2.11 39.71 -21.03
N GLN A 45 -0.95 40.11 -21.58
CA GLN A 45 0.22 40.45 -20.79
C GLN A 45 0.02 41.70 -19.91
N ARG A 46 -0.74 42.70 -20.37
CA ARG A 46 -1.11 43.85 -19.53
C ARG A 46 -2.03 43.42 -18.39
N LEU A 47 -3.03 42.59 -18.67
CA LEU A 47 -3.91 42.03 -17.65
C LEU A 47 -3.12 41.24 -16.60
N LYS A 48 -2.21 40.36 -17.04
CA LYS A 48 -1.34 39.57 -16.15
C LYS A 48 -0.44 40.41 -15.23
N ARG A 49 0.03 41.57 -15.71
CA ARG A 49 0.87 42.48 -14.92
C ARG A 49 0.07 43.37 -13.97
N SER A 50 -1.25 43.38 -14.09
CA SER A 50 -2.11 44.17 -13.23
C SER A 50 -2.13 43.58 -11.82
N THR A 51 -1.88 44.40 -10.81
CA THR A 51 -1.78 43.98 -9.41
C THR A 51 -3.13 43.61 -8.80
N ALA A 52 -4.21 44.19 -9.31
CA ALA A 52 -5.59 43.88 -8.92
C ALA A 52 -6.46 43.74 -10.17
N VAL A 53 -6.85 42.51 -10.50
CA VAL A 53 -7.84 42.23 -11.54
C VAL A 53 -9.20 42.05 -10.86
N PRO A 54 -10.18 42.96 -11.05
CA PRO A 54 -11.51 42.76 -10.50
C PRO A 54 -12.15 41.55 -11.20
N LEU A 55 -12.37 40.45 -10.48
CA LEU A 55 -12.86 39.20 -11.09
C LEU A 55 -14.34 39.24 -11.46
N GLU A 56 -15.17 39.99 -10.73
CA GLU A 56 -16.63 39.94 -10.90
C GLU A 56 -17.09 40.23 -12.34
N PRO A 57 -16.58 41.28 -13.04
CA PRO A 57 -16.97 41.52 -14.43
C PRO A 57 -16.64 40.34 -15.36
N TRP A 58 -15.51 39.66 -15.12
CA TRP A 58 -15.08 38.51 -15.92
C TRP A 58 -15.99 37.30 -15.70
N LEU A 59 -16.28 36.99 -14.43
CA LEU A 59 -17.16 35.87 -14.08
C LEU A 59 -18.58 36.11 -14.61
N ALA A 60 -19.12 37.31 -14.43
CA ALA A 60 -20.44 37.67 -14.93
C ALA A 60 -20.54 37.56 -16.46
N ALA A 61 -19.51 38.00 -17.19
CA ALA A 61 -19.47 37.88 -18.65
C ALA A 61 -19.41 36.40 -19.11
N ILE A 62 -18.69 35.53 -18.39
CA ILE A 62 -18.62 34.10 -18.68
C ILE A 62 -19.97 33.41 -18.40
N GLU A 63 -20.55 33.67 -17.23
CA GLU A 63 -21.84 33.10 -16.82
C GLU A 63 -23.00 33.56 -17.69
N ALA A 64 -22.96 34.80 -18.18
CA ALA A 64 -23.94 35.35 -19.13
C ALA A 64 -23.71 34.88 -20.58
N GLY A 65 -22.65 34.10 -20.86
CA GLY A 65 -22.31 33.63 -22.20
C GLY A 65 -21.75 34.71 -23.14
N GLN A 66 -21.47 35.90 -22.62
CA GLN A 66 -20.89 37.03 -23.38
C GLN A 66 -19.41 36.82 -23.69
N LEU A 67 -18.73 36.03 -22.86
CA LEU A 67 -17.32 35.69 -23.02
C LEU A 67 -17.13 34.18 -22.92
N ARG A 68 -16.62 33.57 -23.99
CA ARG A 68 -16.15 32.17 -23.95
C ARG A 68 -14.70 32.14 -23.44
N PRO A 69 -14.44 31.63 -22.22
CA PRO A 69 -13.08 31.61 -21.69
C PRO A 69 -12.21 30.64 -22.50
N GLN A 70 -11.02 31.11 -22.86
CA GLN A 70 -9.99 30.35 -23.56
C GLN A 70 -8.84 30.05 -22.58
N ALA A 71 -8.03 29.03 -22.88
CA ALA A 71 -6.95 28.60 -22.01
C ALA A 71 -5.94 29.72 -21.68
N ASP A 72 -5.66 30.61 -22.63
CA ASP A 72 -4.75 31.75 -22.46
C ASP A 72 -5.27 32.81 -21.48
N LEU A 73 -6.57 33.14 -21.56
CA LEU A 73 -7.24 34.03 -20.62
C LEU A 73 -7.28 33.39 -19.23
N MET A 74 -7.66 32.11 -19.14
CA MET A 74 -7.71 31.40 -17.86
C MET A 74 -6.33 31.33 -17.20
N ALA A 75 -5.27 31.11 -17.97
CA ALA A 75 -3.90 31.14 -17.45
C ALA A 75 -3.51 32.51 -16.87
N VAL A 76 -4.04 33.61 -17.41
CA VAL A 76 -3.83 34.97 -16.90
C VAL A 76 -4.67 35.24 -15.65
N LEU A 77 -5.92 34.77 -15.60
CA LEU A 77 -6.81 34.95 -14.45
C LEU A 77 -6.46 34.04 -13.27
N ALA A 78 -5.84 32.88 -13.51
CA ALA A 78 -5.54 31.85 -12.51
C ALA A 78 -4.91 32.35 -11.20
N PRO A 79 -3.89 33.24 -11.21
CA PRO A 79 -3.28 33.74 -9.99
C PRO A 79 -4.26 34.55 -9.12
N HIS A 80 -5.25 35.17 -9.75
CA HIS A 80 -6.21 36.06 -9.10
C HIS A 80 -7.44 35.32 -8.56
N LEU A 81 -7.74 34.11 -9.04
CA LEU A 81 -8.90 33.33 -8.61
C LEU A 81 -8.87 33.07 -7.11
N ASP A 82 -9.92 33.53 -6.42
CA ASP A 82 -10.22 33.15 -5.05
C ASP A 82 -11.14 31.92 -5.01
N ARG A 83 -11.46 31.47 -3.80
CA ARG A 83 -12.34 30.31 -3.59
C ARG A 83 -13.70 30.47 -4.25
N ALA A 84 -14.33 31.64 -4.11
CA ALA A 84 -15.68 31.87 -4.64
C ALA A 84 -15.68 31.87 -6.17
N ALA A 85 -14.69 32.51 -6.79
CA ALA A 85 -14.49 32.53 -8.23
C ALA A 85 -14.25 31.12 -8.79
N THR A 86 -13.41 30.32 -8.13
CA THR A 86 -13.13 28.94 -8.54
C THR A 86 -14.38 28.06 -8.49
N LEU A 87 -15.21 28.15 -7.45
CA LEU A 87 -16.46 27.38 -7.33
C LEU A 87 -17.49 27.80 -8.39
N ARG A 88 -17.60 29.10 -8.66
CA ARG A 88 -18.46 29.64 -9.74
C ARG A 88 -18.03 29.15 -11.10
N LEU A 89 -16.74 29.22 -11.41
CA LEU A 89 -16.18 28.73 -12.67
C LEU A 89 -16.37 27.22 -12.84
N LEU A 90 -16.21 26.42 -11.77
CA LEU A 90 -16.54 25.00 -11.85
C LEU A 90 -18.04 24.80 -12.09
N GLY A 91 -18.91 25.55 -11.41
CA GLY A 91 -20.36 25.48 -11.59
C GLY A 91 -20.78 25.80 -13.02
N TRP A 92 -20.23 26.88 -13.59
CA TRP A 92 -20.39 27.22 -15.00
C TRP A 92 -19.88 26.10 -15.91
N TRP A 93 -18.67 25.59 -15.67
CA TRP A 93 -18.10 24.51 -16.48
C TRP A 93 -19.00 23.27 -16.42
N LEU A 94 -19.54 22.91 -15.25
CA LEU A 94 -20.44 21.75 -15.12
C LEU A 94 -21.77 21.95 -15.86
N ALA A 95 -22.31 23.17 -15.90
CA ALA A 95 -23.57 23.50 -16.54
C ALA A 95 -23.49 23.57 -18.08
N ASP A 96 -22.33 23.95 -18.62
CA ASP A 96 -22.15 24.13 -20.06
C ASP A 96 -21.57 22.88 -20.76
N PRO A 97 -22.35 22.13 -21.58
CA PRO A 97 -21.88 20.91 -22.22
C PRO A 97 -20.67 21.15 -23.16
N GLU A 98 -20.52 22.35 -23.71
CA GLU A 98 -19.46 22.71 -24.68
C GLU A 98 -18.20 23.29 -24.02
N ALA A 99 -18.18 23.42 -22.68
CA ALA A 99 -17.04 23.99 -21.97
C ALA A 99 -15.75 23.20 -22.24
N ASP A 100 -14.68 23.92 -22.55
CA ASP A 100 -13.37 23.34 -22.88
C ASP A 100 -12.79 22.59 -21.66
N PRO A 101 -12.48 21.28 -21.76
CA PRO A 101 -11.83 20.54 -20.70
C PRO A 101 -10.44 21.06 -20.32
N ALA A 102 -9.75 21.78 -21.21
CA ALA A 102 -8.43 22.35 -20.93
C ALA A 102 -8.44 23.41 -19.82
N LEU A 103 -9.61 23.93 -19.44
CA LEU A 103 -9.77 24.91 -18.36
C LEU A 103 -9.73 24.26 -16.98
N LEU A 104 -10.08 22.97 -16.87
CA LEU A 104 -10.20 22.26 -15.60
C LEU A 104 -8.92 22.22 -14.75
N PRO A 105 -7.71 22.00 -15.31
CA PRO A 105 -6.47 22.08 -14.54
C PRO A 105 -6.24 23.45 -13.89
N VAL A 106 -6.74 24.53 -14.51
CA VAL A 106 -6.66 25.90 -13.98
C VAL A 106 -7.71 26.13 -12.90
N ILE A 107 -8.97 25.76 -13.18
CA ILE A 107 -10.08 25.88 -12.23
C ILE A 107 -9.76 25.08 -10.96
N GLY A 108 -9.34 23.83 -11.12
CA GLY A 108 -9.01 22.92 -10.03
C GLY A 108 -7.58 23.03 -9.50
N GLN A 109 -6.81 24.05 -9.86
CA GLN A 109 -5.40 24.15 -9.50
C GLN A 109 -5.16 24.13 -7.99
N ARG A 110 -6.03 24.81 -7.23
CA ARG A 110 -5.95 24.89 -5.77
C ARG A 110 -6.77 23.77 -5.14
N ARG A 111 -6.27 23.25 -4.02
CA ARG A 111 -7.02 22.28 -3.20
C ARG A 111 -8.00 23.02 -2.33
N ASP A 112 -9.27 22.63 -2.39
CA ASP A 112 -10.35 23.20 -1.60
C ASP A 112 -11.42 22.12 -1.32
N PRO A 113 -11.74 21.83 -0.05
CA PRO A 113 -12.76 20.85 0.30
C PRO A 113 -14.14 21.11 -0.33
N ALA A 114 -14.54 22.38 -0.51
CA ALA A 114 -15.81 22.70 -1.16
C ALA A 114 -15.77 22.46 -2.66
N LEU A 115 -14.61 22.62 -3.30
CA LEU A 115 -14.43 22.25 -4.70
C LEU A 115 -14.51 20.73 -4.87
N ALA A 116 -13.90 19.97 -3.95
CA ALA A 116 -14.00 18.51 -3.91
C ALA A 116 -15.45 18.05 -3.72
N GLU A 117 -16.21 18.72 -2.85
CA GLU A 117 -17.64 18.46 -2.64
C GLU A 117 -18.47 18.70 -3.90
N GLN A 118 -18.29 19.86 -4.55
CA GLN A 118 -18.99 20.17 -5.80
C GLN A 118 -18.63 19.18 -6.92
N LEU A 119 -17.36 18.76 -7.01
CA LEU A 119 -16.95 17.70 -7.94
C LEU A 119 -17.64 16.38 -7.61
N ARG A 120 -17.70 15.97 -6.34
CA ARG A 120 -18.39 14.73 -5.91
C ARG A 120 -19.87 14.77 -6.27
N ASP A 121 -20.54 15.87 -6.00
CA ASP A 121 -21.99 16.02 -6.22
C ASP A 121 -22.34 15.98 -7.71
N ALA A 122 -21.43 16.42 -8.59
CA ALA A 122 -21.62 16.36 -10.03
C ALA A 122 -21.51 14.93 -10.60
N MET A 123 -20.77 14.03 -9.96
CA MET A 123 -20.40 12.74 -10.54
C MET A 123 -21.55 11.75 -10.76
N PRO A 124 -22.56 11.60 -9.88
CA PRO A 124 -23.69 10.68 -10.09
C PRO A 124 -24.50 10.94 -11.36
N GLY A 125 -24.59 12.20 -11.82
CA GLY A 125 -25.31 12.59 -13.04
C GLY A 125 -24.41 12.82 -14.26
N CYS A 126 -23.10 12.67 -14.13
CA CYS A 126 -22.15 13.03 -15.17
C CYS A 126 -22.04 11.92 -16.24
N ALA A 127 -22.23 12.27 -17.50
CA ALA A 127 -21.96 11.37 -18.63
C ALA A 127 -20.47 10.91 -18.61
N PRO A 128 -20.17 9.64 -18.96
CA PRO A 128 -18.81 9.10 -18.91
C PRO A 128 -17.76 9.95 -19.66
N GLU A 129 -18.13 10.47 -20.84
CA GLU A 129 -17.29 11.29 -21.71
C GLU A 129 -16.85 12.59 -21.04
N ARG A 130 -17.67 13.11 -20.14
CA ARG A 130 -17.42 14.30 -19.33
C ARG A 130 -16.72 13.93 -18.02
N ALA A 131 -17.13 12.84 -17.39
CA ALA A 131 -16.58 12.34 -16.13
C ALA A 131 -15.06 12.08 -16.21
N ARG A 132 -14.56 11.61 -17.36
CA ARG A 132 -13.12 11.39 -17.56
C ARG A 132 -12.25 12.63 -17.34
N TRP A 133 -12.81 13.83 -17.46
CA TRP A 133 -12.07 15.08 -17.21
C TRP A 133 -12.12 15.51 -15.73
N LEU A 134 -13.17 15.09 -14.99
CA LEU A 134 -13.36 15.41 -13.58
C LEU A 134 -12.63 14.42 -12.64
N LEU A 135 -12.49 13.16 -13.05
CA LEU A 135 -11.87 12.11 -12.25
C LEU A 135 -10.43 12.43 -11.79
N PRO A 136 -9.53 12.96 -12.64
CA PRO A 136 -8.20 13.37 -12.20
C PRO A 136 -8.24 14.52 -11.18
N LEU A 137 -9.20 15.45 -11.30
CA LEU A 137 -9.36 16.57 -10.37
C LEU A 137 -9.76 16.11 -8.98
N LEU A 138 -10.65 15.13 -8.83
CA LEU A 138 -10.95 14.50 -7.53
C LEU A 138 -9.66 13.99 -6.86
N GLY A 139 -8.78 13.36 -7.65
CA GLY A 139 -7.48 12.92 -7.16
C GLY A 139 -6.56 14.06 -6.72
N HIS A 140 -6.59 15.17 -7.44
CA HIS A 140 -5.83 16.38 -7.10
C HIS A 140 -6.30 17.04 -5.80
N GLN A 141 -7.60 17.03 -5.51
CA GLN A 141 -8.19 17.57 -4.29
C GLN A 141 -7.76 16.81 -3.03
N ARG A 142 -7.40 15.53 -3.17
CA ARG A 142 -6.77 14.72 -2.09
C ARG A 142 -7.67 14.45 -0.87
N GLU A 143 -8.98 14.52 -1.04
CA GLU A 143 -9.95 14.19 0.00
C GLU A 143 -10.16 12.68 0.08
N ALA A 144 -9.79 12.04 1.19
CA ALA A 144 -9.81 10.58 1.34
C ALA A 144 -11.19 9.94 1.07
N VAL A 145 -12.27 10.71 1.27
CA VAL A 145 -13.66 10.31 0.99
C VAL A 145 -13.94 10.08 -0.51
N ASP A 146 -13.08 10.57 -1.41
CA ASP A 146 -13.22 10.40 -2.87
C ASP A 146 -12.73 9.03 -3.36
N PHE A 147 -11.94 8.32 -2.55
CA PHE A 147 -11.38 7.02 -2.94
C PHE A 147 -12.43 5.99 -3.39
N PRO A 148 -13.56 5.76 -2.67
CA PRO A 148 -14.60 4.83 -3.10
C PRO A 148 -15.22 5.18 -4.46
N LEU A 149 -15.31 6.47 -4.79
CA LEU A 149 -15.81 6.94 -6.08
C LEU A 149 -14.82 6.60 -7.19
N LEU A 150 -13.55 7.00 -7.06
CA LEU A 150 -12.50 6.66 -8.03
C LEU A 150 -12.35 5.15 -8.22
N ARG A 151 -12.42 4.38 -7.13
CA ARG A 151 -12.43 2.91 -7.16
C ARG A 151 -13.58 2.36 -8.00
N ARG A 152 -14.80 2.88 -7.83
CA ARG A 152 -15.97 2.43 -8.58
C ARG A 152 -15.79 2.68 -10.08
N TRP A 153 -15.29 3.86 -10.45
CA TRP A 153 -15.05 4.22 -11.84
C TRP A 153 -13.95 3.38 -12.50
N VAL A 154 -12.84 3.10 -11.81
CA VAL A 154 -11.76 2.27 -12.40
C VAL A 154 -12.17 0.79 -12.56
N GLN A 155 -13.08 0.30 -11.70
CA GLN A 155 -13.59 -1.07 -11.71
C GLN A 155 -14.86 -1.27 -12.57
N SER A 156 -15.48 -0.18 -13.01
CA SER A 156 -16.69 -0.20 -13.83
C SER A 156 -16.44 -0.76 -15.24
N PRO A 157 -17.50 -1.24 -15.92
CA PRO A 157 -17.43 -1.60 -17.34
C PRO A 157 -17.44 -0.37 -18.28
N HIS A 158 -17.19 0.84 -17.76
CA HIS A 158 -17.10 2.03 -18.60
C HIS A 158 -15.96 1.92 -19.61
N GLY A 159 -16.02 2.73 -20.67
CA GLY A 159 -14.98 2.78 -21.68
C GLY A 159 -13.58 3.03 -21.08
N THR A 160 -12.57 2.45 -21.71
CA THR A 160 -11.16 2.50 -21.31
C THR A 160 -10.68 3.89 -20.88
N ALA A 161 -11.10 4.95 -21.59
CA ALA A 161 -10.70 6.32 -21.27
C ALA A 161 -11.14 6.76 -19.85
N CYS A 162 -12.36 6.41 -19.43
CA CYS A 162 -12.87 6.74 -18.09
C CYS A 162 -12.10 5.98 -17.01
N ARG A 163 -11.83 4.69 -17.25
CA ARG A 163 -11.07 3.86 -16.33
C ARG A 163 -9.64 4.38 -16.16
N ARG A 164 -8.99 4.78 -17.25
CA ARG A 164 -7.64 5.40 -17.21
C ARG A 164 -7.65 6.73 -16.46
N ALA A 165 -8.65 7.58 -16.69
CA ALA A 165 -8.80 8.83 -15.95
C ALA A 165 -9.05 8.62 -14.45
N ALA A 166 -9.84 7.61 -14.08
CA ALA A 166 -10.02 7.22 -12.68
C ALA A 166 -8.70 6.73 -12.06
N LEU A 167 -7.90 5.94 -12.79
CA LEU A 167 -6.58 5.52 -12.34
C LEU A 167 -5.59 6.69 -12.22
N GLU A 168 -5.69 7.69 -13.10
CA GLU A 168 -4.93 8.94 -12.98
C GLU A 168 -5.33 9.71 -11.72
N GLY A 169 -6.64 9.82 -11.42
CA GLY A 169 -7.11 10.35 -10.14
C GLY A 169 -6.52 9.60 -8.94
N LEU A 170 -6.48 8.25 -9.00
CA LEU A 170 -5.80 7.45 -8.00
C LEU A 170 -4.28 7.74 -7.92
N ALA A 171 -3.64 8.00 -9.05
CA ALA A 171 -2.20 8.29 -9.14
C ALA A 171 -1.83 9.67 -8.57
N VAL A 172 -2.64 10.69 -8.84
CA VAL A 172 -2.42 12.08 -8.40
C VAL A 172 -2.66 12.23 -6.90
N GLY A 173 -3.71 11.58 -6.40
CA GLY A 173 -4.06 11.58 -4.98
C GLY A 173 -3.39 10.49 -4.15
N LEU A 174 -2.42 9.76 -4.72
CA LEU A 174 -1.80 8.57 -4.11
C LEU A 174 -1.47 8.67 -2.61
N PRO A 175 -0.93 9.80 -2.08
CA PRO A 175 -0.62 9.93 -0.66
C PRO A 175 -1.85 9.97 0.27
N SER A 176 -3.03 10.32 -0.24
CA SER A 176 -4.26 10.50 0.54
C SER A 176 -5.09 9.23 0.65
N TRP A 177 -4.78 8.18 -0.12
CA TRP A 177 -5.63 7.00 -0.21
C TRP A 177 -5.32 5.97 0.87
N PRO A 178 -6.34 5.26 1.39
CA PRO A 178 -6.14 4.16 2.32
C PRO A 178 -5.41 3.00 1.62
N VAL A 179 -4.10 2.86 1.87
CA VAL A 179 -3.21 1.87 1.22
C VAL A 179 -3.74 0.44 1.32
N ALA A 180 -4.38 0.11 2.45
CA ALA A 180 -4.99 -1.21 2.67
C ALA A 180 -6.09 -1.54 1.66
N GLN A 181 -6.85 -0.54 1.21
CA GLN A 181 -7.92 -0.70 0.23
C GLN A 181 -7.44 -0.47 -1.21
N LEU A 182 -6.51 0.46 -1.41
CA LEU A 182 -5.96 0.78 -2.74
C LEU A 182 -5.15 -0.38 -3.32
N ARG A 183 -4.33 -1.05 -2.51
CA ARG A 183 -3.43 -2.09 -3.02
C ARG A 183 -4.16 -3.28 -3.66
N PRO A 184 -5.23 -3.84 -3.08
CA PRO A 184 -6.06 -4.83 -3.75
C PRO A 184 -6.59 -4.37 -5.12
N VAL A 185 -7.03 -3.11 -5.22
CA VAL A 185 -7.51 -2.54 -6.49
C VAL A 185 -6.40 -2.52 -7.53
N LEU A 186 -5.21 -2.01 -7.20
CA LEU A 186 -4.08 -1.99 -8.13
C LEU A 186 -3.59 -3.39 -8.52
N ARG A 187 -3.66 -4.37 -7.61
CA ARG A 187 -3.34 -5.77 -7.93
C ARG A 187 -4.30 -6.39 -8.91
N TRP A 188 -5.59 -6.11 -8.74
CA TRP A 188 -6.61 -6.54 -9.68
C TRP A 188 -6.38 -5.90 -11.06
N LEU A 189 -6.12 -4.59 -11.09
CA LEU A 189 -5.81 -3.84 -12.33
C LEU A 189 -4.52 -4.30 -13.02
N ALA A 190 -3.52 -4.77 -12.29
CA ALA A 190 -2.29 -5.27 -12.91
C ALA A 190 -2.53 -6.49 -13.83
N ALA A 191 -3.64 -7.21 -13.65
CA ALA A 191 -4.06 -8.32 -14.50
C ALA A 191 -5.19 -7.92 -15.48
N ASP A 192 -5.41 -6.62 -15.70
CA ASP A 192 -6.40 -6.14 -16.66
C ASP A 192 -5.99 -6.46 -18.10
N LEU A 193 -7.00 -6.61 -18.98
CA LEU A 193 -6.77 -6.86 -20.40
C LEU A 193 -6.24 -5.60 -21.12
N ASP A 194 -6.48 -4.41 -20.57
CA ASP A 194 -5.83 -3.19 -21.05
C ASP A 194 -4.40 -3.08 -20.50
N GLY A 195 -3.42 -3.36 -21.37
CA GLY A 195 -2.00 -3.33 -21.01
C GLY A 195 -1.49 -1.98 -20.49
N VAL A 196 -2.06 -0.84 -20.92
CA VAL A 196 -1.68 0.50 -20.42
C VAL A 196 -2.16 0.69 -19.00
N LEU A 197 -3.39 0.26 -18.73
CA LEU A 197 -4.02 0.34 -17.42
C LEU A 197 -3.30 -0.59 -16.42
N ALA A 198 -3.00 -1.82 -16.84
CA ALA A 198 -2.22 -2.78 -16.08
C ALA A 198 -0.79 -2.31 -15.79
N ALA A 199 -0.08 -1.79 -16.79
CA ALA A 199 1.26 -1.23 -16.61
C ALA A 199 1.27 -0.05 -15.63
N SER A 200 0.27 0.82 -15.70
CA SER A 200 0.11 1.95 -14.78
C SER A 200 -0.15 1.48 -13.35
N ALA A 201 -0.96 0.44 -13.16
CA ALA A 201 -1.20 -0.16 -11.84
C ALA A 201 0.08 -0.76 -11.23
N VAL A 202 0.93 -1.40 -12.04
CA VAL A 202 2.26 -1.87 -11.62
C VAL A 202 3.14 -0.71 -11.14
N ASP A 203 3.16 0.41 -11.87
CA ASP A 203 3.93 1.58 -11.46
C ASP A 203 3.42 2.20 -10.16
N LEU A 204 2.10 2.24 -9.97
CA LEU A 204 1.50 2.72 -8.72
C LEU A 204 1.80 1.79 -7.54
N LEU A 205 1.77 0.46 -7.74
CA LEU A 205 2.20 -0.50 -6.71
C LEU A 205 3.66 -0.26 -6.28
N ALA A 206 4.53 0.12 -7.22
CA ALA A 206 5.93 0.44 -6.96
C ALA A 206 6.12 1.76 -6.17
N ARG A 207 5.10 2.62 -6.11
CA ARG A 207 5.10 3.90 -5.38
C ARG A 207 4.44 3.81 -4.00
N LEU A 208 3.75 2.72 -3.68
CA LEU A 208 3.16 2.49 -2.37
C LEU A 208 4.22 2.11 -1.32
N PRO A 209 3.94 2.31 -0.01
CA PRO A 209 4.78 1.75 1.05
C PRO A 209 4.99 0.25 0.87
N GLN A 210 6.17 -0.28 1.17
CA GLN A 210 6.51 -1.69 0.90
C GLN A 210 6.25 -2.09 -0.57
N PRO A 211 6.91 -1.42 -1.54
CA PRO A 211 6.60 -1.58 -2.96
C PRO A 211 6.97 -2.98 -3.49
N ARG A 212 8.09 -3.53 -3.01
CA ARG A 212 8.54 -4.90 -3.35
C ARG A 212 7.48 -5.94 -2.99
N TRP A 213 6.87 -5.82 -1.82
CA TRP A 213 5.79 -6.71 -1.38
C TRP A 213 4.54 -6.57 -2.25
N GLY A 214 4.23 -5.35 -2.72
CA GLY A 214 3.15 -5.09 -3.66
C GLY A 214 3.33 -5.88 -4.96
N LEU A 215 4.50 -5.71 -5.57
CA LEU A 215 4.88 -6.25 -6.88
C LEU A 215 5.14 -7.76 -6.85
N ALA A 216 5.91 -8.27 -5.88
CA ALA A 216 6.30 -9.67 -5.82
C ALA A 216 5.09 -10.61 -5.72
N ARG A 217 4.00 -10.15 -5.10
CA ARG A 217 2.75 -10.89 -4.94
C ARG A 217 1.79 -10.83 -6.12
N LEU A 218 2.15 -10.17 -7.21
CA LEU A 218 1.41 -10.33 -8.46
C LEU A 218 1.71 -11.72 -9.03
N ASP A 219 0.66 -12.42 -9.44
CA ASP A 219 0.74 -13.72 -10.10
C ASP A 219 1.29 -13.54 -11.51
N PRO A 220 2.52 -13.99 -11.81
CA PRO A 220 3.13 -13.82 -13.12
C PRO A 220 2.32 -14.44 -14.27
N LEU A 221 1.54 -15.49 -14.01
CA LEU A 221 0.76 -16.20 -15.03
C LEU A 221 -0.47 -15.42 -15.48
N ARG A 222 -0.89 -14.42 -14.70
CA ARG A 222 -2.04 -13.57 -15.00
C ARG A 222 -1.66 -12.25 -15.66
N LEU A 223 -0.36 -11.99 -15.84
CA LEU A 223 0.13 -10.74 -16.41
C LEU A 223 0.44 -10.93 -17.89
N GLU A 224 0.05 -9.95 -18.70
CA GLU A 224 0.51 -9.83 -20.08
C GLU A 224 2.05 -9.68 -20.11
N PRO A 225 2.76 -10.25 -21.11
CA PRO A 225 4.22 -10.28 -21.13
C PRO A 225 4.91 -8.92 -20.96
N ALA A 226 4.41 -7.85 -21.58
CA ALA A 226 5.00 -6.51 -21.42
C ALA A 226 4.77 -5.94 -20.00
N VAL A 227 3.61 -6.21 -19.39
CA VAL A 227 3.31 -5.88 -17.98
C VAL A 227 4.22 -6.66 -17.03
N GLN A 228 4.42 -7.96 -17.26
CA GLN A 228 5.35 -8.78 -16.47
C GLN A 228 6.79 -8.29 -16.59
N ALA A 229 7.25 -7.94 -17.80
CA ALA A 229 8.57 -7.34 -18.00
C ALA A 229 8.70 -6.02 -17.23
N ARG A 230 7.66 -5.18 -17.22
CA ARG A 230 7.62 -3.94 -16.44
C ARG A 230 7.69 -4.21 -14.93
N ARG A 231 6.93 -5.20 -14.43
CA ARG A 231 6.98 -5.65 -13.03
C ARG A 231 8.40 -6.08 -12.64
N LEU A 232 9.07 -6.90 -13.46
CA LEU A 232 10.43 -7.36 -13.21
C LEU A 232 11.44 -6.18 -13.18
N ARG A 233 11.33 -5.22 -14.11
CA ARG A 233 12.15 -3.99 -14.07
C ARG A 233 11.96 -3.21 -12.77
N ARG A 234 10.70 -3.02 -12.34
CA ARG A 234 10.40 -2.33 -11.07
C ARG A 234 10.93 -3.09 -9.85
N LEU A 235 10.83 -4.41 -9.83
CA LEU A 235 11.41 -5.24 -8.77
C LEU A 235 12.94 -5.14 -8.75
N GLY A 236 13.60 -5.10 -9.90
CA GLY A 236 15.06 -4.92 -10.00
C GLY A 236 15.54 -3.57 -9.47
N ALA A 237 14.75 -2.50 -9.66
CA ALA A 237 15.02 -1.18 -9.09
C ALA A 237 14.75 -1.07 -7.58
N LEU A 238 14.17 -2.10 -6.97
CA LEU A 238 13.82 -2.18 -5.55
C LEU A 238 14.63 -3.31 -4.89
N PRO A 239 15.93 -3.08 -4.63
CA PRO A 239 16.80 -4.10 -4.07
C PRO A 239 16.28 -4.56 -2.72
N ALA A 240 16.24 -5.89 -2.54
CA ALA A 240 15.88 -6.52 -1.29
C ALA A 240 16.88 -6.15 -0.20
N GLN A 241 16.40 -6.02 1.04
CA GLN A 241 17.25 -5.80 2.19
C GLN A 241 17.72 -7.14 2.77
N PRO A 242 18.87 -7.14 3.48
CA PRO A 242 19.29 -8.28 4.26
C PRO A 242 18.19 -8.72 5.23
N LEU A 243 18.00 -10.04 5.29
CA LEU A 243 16.93 -10.65 6.08
C LEU A 243 17.52 -11.58 7.12
N VAL A 244 17.01 -11.50 8.34
CA VAL A 244 17.33 -12.44 9.40
C VAL A 244 16.11 -13.29 9.68
N LEU A 245 16.25 -14.59 9.43
CA LEU A 245 15.28 -15.61 9.75
C LEU A 245 15.56 -16.13 11.16
N VAL A 246 14.67 -15.84 12.12
CA VAL A 246 14.81 -16.32 13.49
C VAL A 246 14.08 -17.62 13.66
N VAL A 247 14.80 -18.67 14.02
CA VAL A 247 14.31 -20.04 14.22
C VAL A 247 14.55 -20.46 15.66
N HIS A 248 13.86 -21.49 16.14
CA HIS A 248 14.15 -22.05 17.47
C HIS A 248 15.59 -22.63 17.50
N GLY A 249 15.89 -23.53 16.56
CA GLY A 249 17.14 -24.31 16.52
C GLY A 249 17.08 -25.54 17.42
N ARG A 250 18.17 -26.33 17.43
CA ARG A 250 18.38 -27.48 18.32
C ARG A 250 19.34 -27.09 19.45
N GLN A 251 19.62 -28.01 20.37
CA GLN A 251 20.59 -27.80 21.44
C GLN A 251 21.92 -27.25 20.88
N GLY A 252 22.48 -26.23 21.55
CA GLY A 252 23.71 -25.57 21.12
C GLY A 252 23.56 -24.64 19.91
N GLY A 253 22.33 -24.35 19.48
CA GLY A 253 22.06 -23.44 18.36
C GLY A 253 22.07 -24.09 16.97
N ALA A 254 22.20 -25.43 16.90
CA ALA A 254 22.27 -26.13 15.62
C ALA A 254 20.98 -25.94 14.79
N ILE A 255 21.13 -25.61 13.51
CA ILE A 255 20.01 -25.35 12.60
C ILE A 255 19.70 -26.60 11.76
N PRO A 256 18.43 -27.01 11.64
CA PRO A 256 18.04 -28.11 10.74
C PRO A 256 18.40 -27.82 9.28
N GLN A 257 18.97 -28.81 8.58
CA GLN A 257 19.42 -28.70 7.18
C GLN A 257 18.35 -28.15 6.22
N ALA A 258 17.08 -28.52 6.40
CA ALA A 258 15.98 -28.01 5.57
C ALA A 258 15.84 -26.47 5.63
N LEU A 259 16.18 -25.85 6.76
CA LEU A 259 16.20 -24.41 6.92
C LEU A 259 17.43 -23.77 6.26
N ASP A 260 18.58 -24.43 6.28
CA ASP A 260 19.76 -23.97 5.54
C ASP A 260 19.55 -24.02 4.03
N VAL A 261 18.91 -25.08 3.52
CA VAL A 261 18.49 -25.15 2.11
C VAL A 261 17.52 -24.02 1.77
N LEU A 262 16.53 -23.77 2.62
CA LEU A 262 15.59 -22.66 2.47
C LEU A 262 16.33 -21.30 2.44
N ARG A 263 17.31 -21.09 3.33
CA ARG A 263 18.13 -19.87 3.40
C ARG A 263 18.88 -19.65 2.09
N THR A 264 19.60 -20.66 1.60
CA THR A 264 20.39 -20.58 0.36
C THR A 264 19.51 -20.25 -0.84
N GLU A 265 18.37 -20.93 -0.99
CA GLU A 265 17.44 -20.66 -2.10
C GLU A 265 16.82 -19.26 -1.99
N LEU A 266 16.46 -18.85 -0.77
CA LEU A 266 15.89 -17.53 -0.53
C LEU A 266 16.90 -16.42 -0.83
N GLU A 267 18.16 -16.58 -0.43
CA GLU A 267 19.26 -15.65 -0.71
C GLU A 267 19.48 -15.48 -2.21
N ALA A 268 19.55 -16.59 -2.95
CA ALA A 268 19.65 -16.58 -4.42
C ALA A 268 18.45 -15.88 -5.07
N ARG A 269 17.23 -16.16 -4.61
CA ARG A 269 16.01 -15.56 -5.16
C ARG A 269 15.87 -14.08 -4.85
N ARG A 270 16.33 -13.65 -3.66
CA ARG A 270 16.26 -12.24 -3.24
C ARG A 270 17.38 -11.41 -3.83
N GLY A 271 18.53 -12.01 -4.13
CA GLY A 271 19.75 -11.30 -4.48
C GLY A 271 20.26 -10.43 -3.30
N ALA A 272 19.95 -10.84 -2.07
CA ALA A 272 20.32 -10.13 -0.86
C ALA A 272 20.61 -11.13 0.28
N PRO A 273 21.56 -10.82 1.19
CA PRO A 273 21.97 -11.75 2.24
C PRO A 273 20.83 -12.22 3.13
N VAL A 274 20.82 -13.51 3.46
CA VAL A 274 19.89 -14.12 4.41
C VAL A 274 20.68 -14.83 5.50
N LEU A 275 20.48 -14.40 6.74
CA LEU A 275 21.04 -15.05 7.93
C LEU A 275 19.99 -15.88 8.64
N LEU A 276 20.39 -17.04 9.14
CA LEU A 276 19.61 -17.81 10.10
C LEU A 276 20.12 -17.54 11.53
N GLN A 277 19.20 -17.15 12.41
CA GLN A 277 19.46 -16.99 13.85
C GLN A 277 18.69 -18.04 14.64
N SER A 278 19.40 -18.88 15.37
CA SER A 278 18.77 -19.77 16.34
C SER A 278 18.61 -19.11 17.72
N LEU A 279 17.44 -19.25 18.34
CA LEU A 279 17.20 -18.79 19.71
C LEU A 279 17.91 -19.63 20.78
N THR A 280 18.30 -20.86 20.46
CA THR A 280 19.04 -21.76 21.36
C THR A 280 20.56 -21.62 21.25
N ALA A 281 21.05 -20.70 20.41
CA ALA A 281 22.47 -20.37 20.33
C ALA A 281 22.91 -19.57 21.57
N ALA A 282 24.20 -19.65 21.91
CA ALA A 282 24.78 -18.95 23.07
C ALA A 282 24.65 -17.42 23.01
N GLY A 283 24.51 -16.87 21.80
CA GLY A 283 24.25 -15.45 21.57
C GLY A 283 23.95 -15.18 20.09
N PRO A 284 23.55 -13.95 19.75
CA PRO A 284 23.48 -13.55 18.36
C PRO A 284 24.88 -13.51 17.71
N PRO A 285 25.01 -13.86 16.42
CA PRO A 285 26.22 -13.68 15.65
C PRO A 285 26.46 -12.19 15.40
N ASP A 286 27.67 -11.90 14.93
CA ASP A 286 28.03 -10.57 14.49
C ASP A 286 27.12 -10.12 13.34
N ALA A 287 26.47 -8.97 13.53
CA ALA A 287 25.58 -8.37 12.56
C ALA A 287 26.34 -7.51 11.52
N ALA A 288 27.63 -7.24 11.71
CA ALA A 288 28.39 -6.31 10.86
C ALA A 288 28.30 -6.62 9.34
N PRO A 289 28.43 -7.87 8.86
CA PRO A 289 28.31 -8.17 7.43
C PRO A 289 26.92 -7.83 6.86
N LEU A 290 25.85 -8.11 7.64
CA LEU A 290 24.48 -7.77 7.24
C LEU A 290 24.26 -6.27 7.26
N ARG A 291 24.87 -5.55 8.21
CA ARG A 291 24.77 -4.09 8.32
C ARG A 291 25.41 -3.39 7.14
N GLU A 292 26.59 -3.84 6.74
CA GLU A 292 27.27 -3.36 5.53
C GLU A 292 26.39 -3.59 4.30
N ALA A 293 25.85 -4.80 4.14
CA ALA A 293 24.93 -5.12 3.06
C ALA A 293 23.63 -4.30 3.09
N ALA A 294 23.16 -3.90 4.27
CA ALA A 294 21.96 -3.09 4.44
C ALA A 294 22.17 -1.62 4.06
N ARG A 295 23.43 -1.15 3.97
CA ARG A 295 23.79 0.23 3.56
C ARG A 295 22.98 1.30 4.30
N GLY A 296 22.95 1.20 5.64
CA GLY A 296 22.23 2.12 6.52
C GLY A 296 20.71 1.89 6.63
N ARG A 297 20.15 0.92 5.90
CA ARG A 297 18.73 0.53 6.04
C ARG A 297 18.53 -0.40 7.26
N PRO A 298 17.29 -0.50 7.79
CA PRO A 298 17.00 -1.40 8.88
C PRO A 298 17.23 -2.88 8.51
N LEU A 299 17.82 -3.65 9.43
CA LEU A 299 17.81 -5.11 9.29
C LEU A 299 16.37 -5.62 9.50
N THR A 300 15.89 -6.47 8.61
CA THR A 300 14.57 -7.08 8.76
C THR A 300 14.70 -8.40 9.51
N LEU A 301 14.02 -8.49 10.66
CA LEU A 301 14.00 -9.68 11.50
C LEU A 301 12.64 -10.37 11.37
N MET A 302 12.64 -11.60 10.86
CA MET A 302 11.46 -12.42 10.57
C MET A 302 11.45 -13.70 11.43
N PRO A 303 10.59 -13.79 12.46
CA PRO A 303 10.50 -15.00 13.27
C PRO A 303 9.76 -16.11 12.54
N LEU A 304 10.47 -17.18 12.19
CA LEU A 304 9.92 -18.42 11.61
C LEU A 304 9.37 -19.34 12.70
N LEU A 305 8.55 -18.78 13.59
CA LEU A 305 7.85 -19.49 14.66
C LEU A 305 6.39 -19.68 14.24
N LEU A 306 5.81 -20.85 14.57
CA LEU A 306 4.45 -21.22 14.15
C LEU A 306 3.39 -20.90 15.19
N LEU A 307 3.75 -20.93 16.47
CA LEU A 307 2.87 -20.71 17.60
C LEU A 307 3.36 -19.53 18.45
N PRO A 308 2.46 -18.73 19.03
CA PRO A 308 2.84 -17.74 20.03
C PRO A 308 3.29 -18.43 21.33
N GLY A 309 4.22 -17.81 22.04
CA GLY A 309 4.79 -18.34 23.28
C GLY A 309 5.96 -17.49 23.78
N GLY A 310 6.71 -18.02 24.75
CA GLY A 310 7.87 -17.34 25.36
C GLY A 310 8.85 -16.78 24.32
N HIS A 311 9.20 -17.58 23.32
CA HIS A 311 10.08 -17.16 22.22
C HIS A 311 9.57 -15.93 21.45
N VAL A 312 8.29 -15.93 21.06
CA VAL A 312 7.69 -14.82 20.32
C VAL A 312 7.56 -13.57 21.21
N CYS A 313 7.20 -13.75 22.48
CA CYS A 313 6.86 -12.66 23.38
C CYS A 313 8.06 -12.07 24.12
N ARG A 314 9.16 -12.81 24.30
CA ARG A 314 10.32 -12.41 25.12
C ARG A 314 11.64 -12.50 24.35
N ASP A 315 11.98 -13.68 23.83
CA ASP A 315 13.32 -13.91 23.30
C ASP A 315 13.57 -13.18 21.98
N VAL A 316 12.59 -13.19 21.06
CA VAL A 316 12.68 -12.44 19.81
C VAL A 316 12.75 -10.91 20.07
N PRO A 317 11.90 -10.31 20.94
CA PRO A 317 12.08 -8.92 21.35
C PRO A 317 13.45 -8.60 21.98
N ALA A 318 13.97 -9.48 22.84
CA ALA A 318 15.29 -9.31 23.46
C ALA A 318 16.41 -9.33 22.42
N LEU A 319 16.41 -10.31 21.51
CA LEU A 319 17.32 -10.39 20.37
C LEU A 319 17.28 -9.10 19.53
N ALA A 320 16.08 -8.62 19.21
CA ALA A 320 15.91 -7.39 18.46
C ALA A 320 16.45 -6.16 19.22
N ALA A 321 16.33 -6.12 20.55
CA ALA A 321 16.90 -5.06 21.38
C ALA A 321 18.43 -5.07 21.33
N THR A 322 19.05 -6.25 21.48
CA THR A 322 20.51 -6.40 21.37
C THR A 322 21.04 -5.89 20.03
N TRP A 323 20.38 -6.23 18.93
CA TRP A 323 20.79 -5.74 17.61
C TRP A 323 20.49 -4.29 17.36
N ARG A 324 19.51 -3.69 18.05
CA ARG A 324 19.27 -2.24 17.94
C ARG A 324 20.43 -1.41 18.46
N CYS A 325 21.23 -1.94 19.38
CA CYS A 325 22.44 -1.28 19.86
C CYS A 325 23.46 -1.02 18.73
N SER A 326 23.42 -1.80 17.64
CA SER A 326 24.31 -1.64 16.47
C SER A 326 23.62 -1.04 15.24
N GLY A 327 22.38 -0.54 15.36
CA GLY A 327 21.66 0.16 14.29
C GLY A 327 20.18 -0.24 14.14
N PRO A 328 19.45 0.33 13.16
CA PRO A 328 18.00 0.14 13.06
C PRO A 328 17.59 -1.31 12.76
N VAL A 329 16.56 -1.82 13.44
CA VAL A 329 16.00 -3.18 13.23
C VAL A 329 14.49 -3.10 13.07
N GLN A 330 13.99 -3.60 11.94
CA GLN A 330 12.57 -3.81 11.70
C GLN A 330 12.20 -5.24 12.08
N ARG A 331 11.35 -5.40 13.09
CA ARG A 331 10.83 -6.71 13.50
C ARG A 331 9.46 -6.96 12.88
N LEU A 332 9.32 -8.11 12.22
CA LEU A 332 8.06 -8.57 11.67
C LEU A 332 7.29 -9.47 12.66
N PRO A 333 5.97 -9.63 12.51
CA PRO A 333 5.21 -10.65 13.23
C PRO A 333 5.75 -12.06 12.92
N PHE A 334 5.63 -12.97 13.88
CA PHE A 334 6.00 -14.37 13.67
C PHE A 334 5.16 -15.02 12.56
N LEU A 335 5.72 -16.01 11.87
CA LEU A 335 5.11 -16.66 10.70
C LEU A 335 3.66 -17.12 10.96
N GLY A 336 3.39 -17.71 12.12
CA GLY A 336 2.03 -18.12 12.49
C GLY A 336 1.00 -16.98 12.42
N ALA A 337 1.37 -15.75 12.78
CA ALA A 337 0.45 -14.61 12.73
C ALA A 337 0.08 -14.13 11.31
N TRP A 338 0.67 -14.69 10.26
CA TRP A 338 0.47 -14.20 8.90
C TRP A 338 -0.78 -14.81 8.27
N PRO A 339 -1.79 -14.03 7.86
CA PRO A 339 -3.03 -14.57 7.31
C PRO A 339 -2.82 -15.39 6.02
N VAL A 340 -1.81 -15.04 5.21
CA VAL A 340 -1.49 -15.81 4.00
C VAL A 340 -0.95 -17.20 4.35
N TRP A 341 -0.13 -17.30 5.40
CA TRP A 341 0.39 -18.58 5.89
C TRP A 341 -0.72 -19.44 6.50
N GLN A 342 -1.60 -18.85 7.30
CA GLN A 342 -2.76 -19.56 7.88
C GLN A 342 -3.69 -20.13 6.80
N ARG A 343 -3.93 -19.39 5.71
CA ARG A 343 -4.69 -19.91 4.56
C ARG A 343 -4.00 -21.07 3.87
N ALA A 344 -2.67 -21.00 3.68
CA ALA A 344 -1.92 -22.11 3.10
C ALA A 344 -2.01 -23.38 3.98
N LEU A 345 -2.01 -23.24 5.32
CA LEU A 345 -2.24 -24.35 6.24
C LEU A 345 -3.67 -24.92 6.12
N MET A 346 -4.68 -24.06 5.99
CA MET A 346 -6.07 -24.47 5.76
C MET A 346 -6.22 -25.24 4.45
N GLU A 347 -5.64 -24.74 3.36
CA GLU A 347 -5.68 -25.39 2.04
C GLU A 347 -4.97 -26.75 2.05
N GLU A 348 -3.83 -26.85 2.75
CA GLU A 348 -3.12 -28.12 2.92
C GLU A 348 -3.93 -29.12 3.74
N ALA A 349 -4.57 -28.67 4.83
CA ALA A 349 -5.44 -29.52 5.65
C ALA A 349 -6.67 -30.01 4.86
N ALA A 350 -7.29 -29.14 4.06
CA ALA A 350 -8.41 -29.51 3.20
C ALA A 350 -7.99 -30.54 2.13
N ALA A 351 -6.81 -30.37 1.53
CA ALA A 351 -6.28 -31.33 0.57
C ALA A 351 -6.01 -32.70 1.19
N LEU A 352 -5.50 -32.74 2.43
CA LEU A 352 -5.32 -33.97 3.20
C LEU A 352 -6.65 -34.66 3.51
N ALA A 353 -7.67 -33.91 3.90
CA ALA A 353 -9.01 -34.45 4.14
C ALA A 353 -9.60 -35.08 2.86
N ALA A 354 -9.51 -34.36 1.74
CA ALA A 354 -10.02 -34.84 0.45
C ALA A 354 -9.32 -36.10 -0.05
N ALA A 355 -7.99 -36.19 0.13
CA ALA A 355 -7.21 -37.37 -0.25
C ALA A 355 -7.53 -38.62 0.60
N SER A 356 -8.19 -38.45 1.75
CA SER A 356 -8.54 -39.54 2.66
C SER A 356 -9.84 -40.28 2.28
N GLY A 357 -10.55 -39.84 1.23
CA GLY A 357 -11.46 -40.68 0.44
C GLY A 357 -12.77 -41.17 1.08
N THR A 358 -13.27 -40.58 2.17
CA THR A 358 -14.59 -40.96 2.71
C THR A 358 -15.68 -40.02 2.20
N ASP A 359 -16.34 -40.42 1.13
CA ASP A 359 -17.54 -39.79 0.58
C ASP A 359 -18.73 -39.97 1.54
N GLY A 360 -19.34 -38.86 1.96
CA GLY A 360 -20.70 -38.85 2.51
C GLY A 360 -20.85 -39.27 3.98
N SER A 361 -20.89 -38.25 4.86
CA SER A 361 -21.21 -38.31 6.30
C SER A 361 -20.12 -38.86 7.24
N GLY A 362 -19.45 -37.95 7.95
CA GLY A 362 -18.64 -38.30 9.12
C GLY A 362 -17.11 -38.29 8.98
N CYS A 363 -16.55 -37.81 7.85
CA CYS A 363 -15.09 -37.75 7.67
C CYS A 363 -14.43 -36.99 8.85
N PRO A 364 -13.53 -37.63 9.62
CA PRO A 364 -12.94 -37.00 10.79
C PRO A 364 -11.99 -35.88 10.35
N ARG A 365 -12.09 -34.72 11.04
CA ARG A 365 -11.23 -33.56 10.76
C ARG A 365 -9.75 -33.97 10.84
N PRO A 366 -8.89 -33.48 9.93
CA PRO A 366 -7.46 -33.74 10.00
C PRO A 366 -6.88 -33.34 11.35
N LEU A 367 -5.88 -34.09 11.81
CA LEU A 367 -5.16 -33.82 13.04
C LEU A 367 -4.04 -32.81 12.79
N LEU A 368 -4.01 -31.73 13.56
CA LEU A 368 -2.88 -30.79 13.60
C LEU A 368 -2.01 -31.11 14.80
N LEU A 369 -0.88 -31.77 14.57
CA LEU A 369 0.00 -32.27 15.62
C LEU A 369 0.96 -31.16 16.08
N HIS A 370 0.97 -30.82 17.35
CA HIS A 370 1.82 -29.74 17.88
C HIS A 370 2.61 -30.16 19.11
N HIS A 371 3.65 -29.39 19.46
CA HIS A 371 4.37 -29.60 20.70
C HIS A 371 3.50 -29.20 21.92
N PRO A 372 3.71 -29.81 23.10
CA PRO A 372 3.02 -29.44 24.33
C PRO A 372 3.22 -27.95 24.64
N LEU A 373 2.12 -27.27 24.99
CA LEU A 373 2.13 -25.84 25.26
C LEU A 373 2.15 -25.56 26.76
N GLN A 374 2.97 -24.60 27.16
CA GLN A 374 3.06 -24.14 28.56
C GLN A 374 2.29 -22.83 28.82
N SER A 375 1.59 -22.29 27.80
CA SER A 375 0.95 -20.97 27.91
C SER A 375 -0.49 -20.94 27.39
N GLY A 376 -1.35 -20.18 28.09
CA GLY A 376 -2.74 -19.98 27.68
C GLY A 376 -2.89 -19.21 26.35
N LEU A 377 -1.89 -18.41 25.96
CA LEU A 377 -1.88 -17.72 24.66
C LEU A 377 -1.77 -18.71 23.49
N GLY A 378 -0.89 -19.70 23.62
CA GLY A 378 -0.77 -20.77 22.63
C GLY A 378 -2.06 -21.57 22.49
N ALA A 379 -2.71 -21.91 23.61
CA ALA A 379 -3.99 -22.64 23.60
C ALA A 379 -5.11 -21.85 22.89
N ARG A 380 -5.24 -20.54 23.18
CA ARG A 380 -6.20 -19.66 22.48
C ARG A 380 -5.93 -19.58 20.97
N TYR A 381 -4.66 -19.55 20.59
CA TYR A 381 -4.26 -19.50 19.19
C TYR A 381 -4.54 -20.82 18.47
N LEU A 382 -4.31 -21.98 19.10
CA LEU A 382 -4.70 -23.28 18.56
C LEU A 382 -6.22 -23.39 18.37
N ALA A 383 -7.03 -22.96 19.34
CA ALA A 383 -8.48 -22.94 19.21
C ALA A 383 -8.98 -22.03 18.06
N HIS A 384 -8.19 -21.02 17.69
CA HIS A 384 -8.43 -20.26 16.46
C HIS A 384 -8.08 -21.07 15.21
N LEU A 385 -6.90 -21.71 15.16
CA LEU A 385 -6.49 -22.55 14.04
C LEU A 385 -7.41 -23.76 13.81
N GLU A 386 -7.91 -24.41 14.87
CA GLU A 386 -8.89 -25.51 14.75
C GLU A 386 -10.13 -25.08 13.98
N ARG A 387 -10.68 -23.91 14.32
CA ARG A 387 -11.85 -23.35 13.65
C ARG A 387 -11.53 -22.87 12.24
N PHE A 388 -10.41 -22.17 12.06
CA PHE A 388 -10.05 -21.56 10.79
C PHE A 388 -9.64 -22.59 9.73
N CYS A 389 -8.87 -23.60 10.12
CA CYS A 389 -8.38 -24.65 9.23
C CYS A 389 -9.29 -25.88 9.17
N ALA A 390 -10.39 -25.90 9.95
CA ALA A 390 -11.28 -27.07 10.11
C ALA A 390 -10.53 -28.35 10.53
N VAL A 391 -9.58 -28.21 11.45
CA VAL A 391 -8.74 -29.30 11.98
C VAL A 391 -9.03 -29.57 13.46
N ARG A 392 -8.53 -30.68 13.99
CA ARG A 392 -8.45 -30.97 15.43
C ARG A 392 -6.99 -30.88 15.87
N CYS A 393 -6.68 -30.02 16.83
CA CYS A 393 -5.33 -29.93 17.39
C CYS A 393 -5.09 -31.07 18.38
N LEU A 394 -3.92 -31.69 18.27
CA LEU A 394 -3.48 -32.74 19.19
C LEU A 394 -2.05 -32.45 19.67
N PRO A 395 -1.82 -32.33 20.99
CA PRO A 395 -0.46 -32.30 21.50
C PRO A 395 0.23 -33.64 21.23
N THR A 396 1.51 -33.59 20.91
CA THR A 396 2.35 -34.77 20.73
C THR A 396 3.03 -35.13 22.04
N PRO A 397 3.05 -36.41 22.44
CA PRO A 397 3.65 -36.81 23.70
C PRO A 397 5.17 -36.82 23.57
N TYR A 398 5.82 -35.84 24.19
CA TYR A 398 7.27 -35.78 24.34
C TYR A 398 7.77 -36.46 25.61
N SER A 399 6.87 -36.69 26.57
CA SER A 399 7.14 -37.30 27.87
C SER A 399 6.13 -38.40 28.15
N ALA A 400 6.60 -39.49 28.75
CA ALA A 400 5.84 -40.72 29.03
C ALA A 400 4.51 -40.54 29.79
N ALA A 401 4.27 -39.37 30.39
CA ALA A 401 3.04 -39.04 31.11
C ALA A 401 1.84 -38.72 30.19
N ASP A 402 2.08 -38.29 28.95
CA ASP A 402 1.00 -37.91 28.02
C ASP A 402 0.54 -39.11 27.15
N SER A 403 -0.13 -40.05 27.82
CA SER A 403 -1.16 -40.98 27.30
C SER A 403 -0.79 -41.98 26.19
N ALA A 404 -0.86 -43.27 26.57
CA ALA A 404 -0.96 -44.39 25.64
C ALA A 404 -2.12 -44.23 24.63
N GLU A 405 -3.18 -43.50 24.98
CA GLU A 405 -4.33 -43.22 24.10
C GLU A 405 -4.00 -42.31 22.92
N GLN A 406 -3.20 -41.26 23.12
CA GLN A 406 -2.76 -40.39 22.00
C GLN A 406 -1.82 -41.15 21.07
N LEU A 407 -0.92 -41.95 21.64
CA LEU A 407 -0.06 -42.84 20.86
C LEU A 407 -0.90 -43.86 20.09
N ALA A 408 -1.90 -44.47 20.72
CA ALA A 408 -2.83 -45.42 20.10
C ALA A 408 -3.62 -44.77 18.96
N LEU A 409 -4.08 -43.52 19.13
CA LEU A 409 -4.76 -42.77 18.07
C LEU A 409 -3.83 -42.52 16.87
N LEU A 410 -2.58 -42.13 17.11
CA LEU A 410 -1.56 -41.99 16.07
C LEU A 410 -1.10 -43.34 15.50
N GLN A 411 -1.40 -44.44 16.21
CA GLN A 411 -1.07 -45.80 15.82
C GLN A 411 -2.16 -46.50 15.01
N SER A 412 -3.40 -46.05 15.14
CA SER A 412 -4.57 -46.63 14.50
C SER A 412 -4.48 -46.62 12.95
N PRO A 413 -4.90 -47.69 12.26
CA PRO A 413 -5.01 -47.71 10.81
C PRO A 413 -6.10 -46.75 10.29
N ASP A 414 -7.15 -46.49 11.08
CA ASP A 414 -8.27 -45.59 10.74
C ASP A 414 -8.01 -44.14 11.19
N GLN A 415 -6.75 -43.79 11.44
CA GLN A 415 -6.37 -42.46 11.90
C GLN A 415 -6.74 -41.40 10.84
N PRO A 416 -7.33 -40.26 11.25
CA PRO A 416 -7.52 -39.13 10.34
C PRO A 416 -6.18 -38.62 9.80
N ALA A 417 -6.17 -38.07 8.59
CA ALA A 417 -4.96 -37.46 8.03
C ALA A 417 -4.34 -36.46 9.01
N ALA A 418 -3.02 -36.47 9.13
CA ALA A 418 -2.31 -35.63 10.08
C ALA A 418 -1.40 -34.61 9.39
N LEU A 419 -1.18 -33.50 10.09
CA LEU A 419 -0.31 -32.40 9.71
C LEU A 419 0.57 -32.03 10.90
N PRO A 420 1.86 -32.38 10.90
CA PRO A 420 2.80 -31.95 11.92
C PRO A 420 3.04 -30.44 11.81
N LEU A 421 2.63 -29.68 12.83
CA LEU A 421 2.83 -28.24 12.94
C LEU A 421 4.26 -27.93 13.39
N VAL A 422 5.23 -28.31 12.56
CA VAL A 422 6.65 -28.10 12.74
C VAL A 422 7.26 -27.72 11.41
N LEU A 423 8.03 -26.62 11.39
CA LEU A 423 8.49 -26.02 10.15
C LEU A 423 9.50 -26.92 9.43
N ALA A 424 10.50 -27.40 10.17
CA ALA A 424 11.50 -28.35 9.72
C ALA A 424 11.48 -29.58 10.62
N ALA A 425 12.03 -30.69 10.10
CA ALA A 425 12.14 -31.93 10.85
C ALA A 425 12.90 -31.71 12.16
N ASN A 426 12.34 -32.23 13.24
CA ASN A 426 12.89 -32.20 14.59
C ASN A 426 12.53 -33.50 15.33
N ARG A 427 12.87 -33.58 16.62
CA ARG A 427 12.56 -34.73 17.48
C ARG A 427 11.07 -35.15 17.44
N LEU A 428 10.13 -34.21 17.25
CA LEU A 428 8.70 -34.53 17.11
C LEU A 428 8.47 -35.37 15.85
N THR A 429 8.85 -34.85 14.68
CA THR A 429 8.63 -35.57 13.41
C THR A 429 9.43 -36.85 13.32
N GLU A 430 10.60 -36.91 13.99
CA GLU A 430 11.44 -38.11 14.07
C GLU A 430 10.74 -39.24 14.87
N SER A 431 9.91 -38.89 15.88
CA SER A 431 9.19 -39.87 16.70
C SER A 431 7.78 -40.22 16.18
N LEU A 432 7.29 -39.52 15.16
CA LEU A 432 5.96 -39.76 14.61
C LEU A 432 5.97 -40.95 13.63
N PRO A 433 4.88 -41.74 13.56
CA PRO A 433 4.70 -42.73 12.50
C PRO A 433 4.77 -42.07 11.10
N PRO A 434 5.38 -42.72 10.08
CA PRO A 434 5.50 -42.15 8.73
C PRO A 434 4.18 -41.67 8.11
N ARG A 435 3.06 -42.33 8.43
CA ARG A 435 1.70 -41.94 7.98
C ARG A 435 1.24 -40.57 8.48
N CYS A 436 1.84 -40.03 9.55
CA CYS A 436 1.53 -38.69 10.02
C CYS A 436 2.02 -37.59 9.05
N GLY A 437 2.79 -37.98 8.03
CA GLY A 437 3.30 -37.08 7.03
C GLY A 437 4.51 -36.28 7.52
N PRO A 438 5.16 -35.53 6.60
CA PRO A 438 6.39 -34.84 6.91
C PRO A 438 6.13 -33.46 7.54
N ALA A 439 7.21 -32.80 7.97
CA ALA A 439 7.17 -31.42 8.43
C ALA A 439 6.77 -30.45 7.30
N LEU A 440 6.43 -29.21 7.65
CA LEU A 440 5.77 -28.28 6.73
C LEU A 440 6.65 -27.88 5.54
N LEU A 441 7.97 -27.78 5.71
CA LEU A 441 8.89 -27.43 4.60
C LEU A 441 9.05 -28.54 3.57
N GLN A 442 8.73 -29.78 3.90
CA GLN A 442 8.74 -30.90 2.95
C GLN A 442 7.45 -30.96 2.11
N ARG A 443 6.44 -30.15 2.45
CA ARG A 443 5.19 -30.06 1.67
C ARG A 443 5.36 -29.00 0.58
N PRO A 444 5.32 -29.36 -0.72
CA PRO A 444 5.68 -28.44 -1.81
C PRO A 444 4.89 -27.12 -1.81
N ARG A 445 3.57 -27.18 -1.55
CA ARG A 445 2.70 -25.99 -1.51
C ARG A 445 3.08 -25.02 -0.39
N LEU A 446 3.31 -25.54 0.82
CA LEU A 446 3.69 -24.73 1.96
C LEU A 446 5.10 -24.15 1.81
N ARG A 447 6.05 -24.94 1.29
CA ARG A 447 7.41 -24.48 0.98
C ARG A 447 7.40 -23.34 -0.03
N ALA A 448 6.68 -23.50 -1.14
CA ALA A 448 6.55 -22.47 -2.17
C ALA A 448 5.92 -21.19 -1.59
N CYS A 449 4.82 -21.34 -0.84
CA CYS A 449 4.18 -20.22 -0.15
C CYS A 449 5.15 -19.45 0.77
N LEU A 450 5.93 -20.16 1.59
CA LEU A 450 6.90 -19.52 2.48
C LEU A 450 8.00 -18.79 1.69
N LEU A 451 8.56 -19.43 0.67
CA LEU A 451 9.57 -18.80 -0.19
C LEU A 451 9.04 -17.55 -0.87
N ASP A 452 7.81 -17.57 -1.38
CA ASP A 452 7.16 -16.40 -2.00
C ASP A 452 6.97 -15.27 -0.99
N LEU A 453 6.47 -15.61 0.21
CA LEU A 453 6.27 -14.65 1.29
C LEU A 453 7.57 -13.98 1.71
N LEU A 454 8.64 -14.76 1.89
CA LEU A 454 9.94 -14.25 2.30
C LEU A 454 10.66 -13.52 1.17
N ALA A 455 10.53 -13.94 -0.09
CA ALA A 455 11.13 -13.25 -1.23
C ALA A 455 10.52 -11.87 -1.49
N ALA A 456 9.24 -11.70 -1.13
CA ALA A 456 8.49 -10.46 -1.23
C ALA A 456 8.80 -9.43 -0.14
N LEU A 457 9.52 -9.81 0.93
CA LEU A 457 9.90 -8.89 1.99
C LEU A 457 10.85 -7.79 1.48
N PRO A 458 10.86 -6.60 2.14
CA PRO A 458 11.65 -5.43 1.75
C PRO A 458 13.14 -5.68 1.53
#